data_AF-A0A6L5YUQ4-F1
#
_entry.id   AF-A0A6L5YUQ4-F1
#
_cell.length_a   1.000
_cell.length_b   1.000
_cell.length_c   1.000
_cell.angle_alpha   90.00
_cell.angle_beta   90.00
_cell.angle_gamma   90.00
#
_symmetry.space_group_name_H-M   'P 1'
#
loop_
_entity.id
_entity.type
_entity.pdbx_description
1 polymer ?
#
loop_
_entity_poly.entity_id
_entity_poly.type
_entity_poly.pdbx_seq_one_letter_code
_entity_poly.pdbx_strand_id
1 'polypeptide(L)'
;MSLINEMIEFVKSIKSIVKISWIGMAIIILLLIFFLIVKWILGKYKKGKSIIKENFKEFWNDLINLKRWQKVILVIGGVIFCVLIFGVCYWIKKPNPYQEIAILNNQNEVIYPIGVDILNERKVGDFTFFRYNTTEMIGDDVITYPALYKWKEGKLAERISEGACPHFEVVKNSVIYLNSTLVDSSHGQLYVARPDGINERVMEEELYDFSVDDEYIYFSYCFDTVGVGLEGHALHRMDLNGDNIITVAYELSCPSLQGSHYNIRIEDGWAIYSNYKIQIGNQADGLEKVVLLDSTDEDWIYYTSNMLIKAKPDGTEQVVLDGVDDFWYQIDKIEGGWIYYQKGNDKYKIDINGNNKVKIE
;
A
#
# COMPACT_ATOMS: atom_id res chain seq x y z
N MET A 1 -35.00 40.46 -28.49
CA MET A 1 -35.03 39.22 -27.68
C MET A 1 -34.34 39.57 -26.36
N SER A 2 -34.97 39.30 -25.21
CA SER A 2 -34.51 39.82 -23.91
C SER A 2 -33.15 39.24 -23.52
N LEU A 3 -32.24 40.07 -23.00
CA LEU A 3 -30.91 39.68 -22.46
C LEU A 3 -31.00 38.51 -21.45
N ILE A 4 -32.17 38.37 -20.82
CA ILE A 4 -32.50 37.29 -19.88
C ILE A 4 -32.61 35.93 -20.61
N ASN A 5 -33.14 35.89 -21.83
CA ASN A 5 -33.29 34.65 -22.58
C ASN A 5 -31.92 34.12 -23.07
N GLU A 6 -31.01 35.00 -23.48
CA GLU A 6 -29.63 34.63 -23.84
C GLU A 6 -28.85 34.09 -22.62
N MET A 7 -29.03 34.68 -21.44
CA MET A 7 -28.43 34.16 -20.20
C MET A 7 -28.99 32.78 -19.82
N ILE A 8 -30.29 32.54 -20.00
CA ILE A 8 -30.92 31.25 -19.70
C ILE A 8 -30.39 30.17 -20.65
N GLU A 9 -30.22 30.46 -21.94
CA GLU A 9 -29.64 29.51 -22.89
C GLU A 9 -28.16 29.23 -22.61
N PHE A 10 -27.38 30.25 -22.24
CA PHE A 10 -25.98 30.08 -21.87
C PHE A 10 -25.81 29.18 -20.63
N VAL A 11 -26.62 29.37 -19.59
CA VAL A 11 -26.60 28.52 -18.39
C VAL A 11 -27.04 27.08 -18.70
N LYS A 12 -28.04 26.90 -19.58
CA LYS A 12 -28.45 25.56 -20.04
C LYS A 12 -27.33 24.85 -20.81
N SER A 13 -26.59 25.57 -21.65
CA SER A 13 -25.46 25.04 -22.43
C SER A 13 -24.29 24.61 -21.53
N ILE A 14 -23.94 25.38 -20.50
CA ILE A 14 -22.90 24.98 -19.53
C ILE A 14 -23.31 23.71 -18.77
N LYS A 15 -24.60 23.58 -18.40
CA LYS A 15 -25.13 22.42 -17.68
C LYS A 15 -25.09 21.12 -18.51
N SER A 16 -25.17 21.20 -19.84
CA SER A 16 -25.08 20.00 -20.69
C SER A 16 -23.63 19.54 -20.92
N ILE A 17 -22.65 20.41 -20.67
CA ILE A 17 -21.22 20.13 -20.92
C ILE A 17 -20.51 19.67 -19.63
N VAL A 18 -20.92 20.16 -18.45
CA VAL A 18 -20.23 19.86 -17.19
C VAL A 18 -21.24 19.44 -16.10
N LYS A 19 -20.99 18.31 -15.42
CA LYS A 19 -21.74 17.89 -14.22
C LYS A 19 -21.40 18.81 -13.04
N ILE A 20 -22.00 20.00 -13.03
CA ILE A 20 -21.81 21.00 -11.98
C ILE A 20 -22.85 20.77 -10.88
N SER A 21 -22.39 20.72 -9.63
CA SER A 21 -23.26 20.62 -8.46
C SER A 21 -24.19 21.84 -8.35
N TRP A 22 -25.32 21.70 -7.65
CA TRP A 22 -26.28 22.78 -7.51
C TRP A 22 -25.67 24.04 -6.86
N ILE A 23 -24.70 23.85 -5.98
CA ILE A 23 -23.91 24.91 -5.33
C ILE A 23 -23.02 25.65 -6.35
N GLY A 24 -22.31 24.92 -7.22
CA GLY A 24 -21.49 25.53 -8.27
C GLY A 24 -22.32 26.37 -9.24
N MET A 25 -23.55 25.94 -9.53
CA MET A 25 -24.48 26.66 -10.40
C MET A 25 -24.95 27.98 -9.77
N ALA A 26 -25.21 28.01 -8.47
CA ALA A 26 -25.57 29.22 -7.74
C ALA A 26 -24.43 30.25 -7.74
N ILE A 27 -23.18 29.80 -7.61
CA ILE A 27 -21.99 30.67 -7.65
C ILE A 27 -21.83 31.33 -9.02
N ILE A 28 -21.99 30.58 -10.11
CA ILE A 28 -21.90 31.11 -11.49
C ILE A 28 -22.96 32.19 -11.74
N ILE A 29 -24.20 31.96 -11.28
CA ILE A 29 -25.30 32.93 -11.42
C ILE A 29 -25.00 34.21 -10.61
N LEU A 30 -24.49 34.07 -9.39
CA LEU A 30 -24.07 35.20 -8.55
C LEU A 30 -22.94 36.03 -9.18
N LEU A 31 -21.93 35.37 -9.76
CA LEU A 31 -20.84 36.03 -10.48
C LEU A 31 -21.33 36.78 -11.72
N LEU A 32 -22.28 36.21 -12.48
CA LEU A 32 -22.89 36.87 -13.64
C LEU A 32 -23.69 38.11 -13.23
N ILE A 33 -24.46 38.03 -12.15
CA ILE A 33 -25.19 39.19 -11.60
C ILE A 33 -24.22 40.27 -11.13
N PHE A 34 -23.14 39.89 -10.43
CA PHE A 34 -22.09 40.81 -10.02
C PHE A 34 -21.43 41.49 -11.23
N PHE A 35 -21.13 40.75 -12.29
CA PHE A 35 -20.53 41.28 -13.52
C PHE A 35 -21.47 42.27 -14.22
N LEU A 36 -22.79 42.00 -14.23
CA LEU A 36 -23.80 42.92 -14.77
C LEU A 36 -23.91 44.21 -13.95
N ILE A 37 -23.85 44.11 -12.61
CA ILE A 37 -23.86 45.27 -11.72
C ILE A 37 -22.59 46.11 -11.93
N VAL A 38 -21.42 45.48 -11.99
CA VAL A 38 -20.14 46.16 -12.25
C VAL A 38 -20.14 46.81 -13.63
N LYS A 39 -20.64 46.14 -14.67
CA LYS A 39 -20.77 46.69 -16.02
C LYS A 39 -21.77 47.86 -16.07
N TRP A 40 -22.87 47.80 -15.31
CA TRP A 40 -23.84 48.89 -15.20
C TRP A 40 -23.24 50.12 -14.51
N ILE A 41 -22.49 49.92 -13.43
CA ILE A 41 -21.74 50.97 -12.73
C ILE A 41 -20.69 51.57 -13.69
N LEU A 42 -19.82 50.74 -14.30
CA LEU A 42 -18.77 51.20 -15.23
C LEU A 42 -19.33 51.88 -16.49
N GLY A 43 -20.52 51.47 -16.96
CA GLY A 43 -21.20 52.08 -18.10
C GLY A 43 -21.66 53.52 -17.86
N LYS A 44 -21.97 53.88 -16.60
CA LYS A 44 -22.34 55.26 -16.22
C LYS A 44 -21.16 56.24 -16.20
N TYR A 45 -19.96 55.77 -15.85
CA TYR A 45 -18.78 56.63 -15.65
C TYR A 45 -17.89 56.78 -16.90
N LYS A 46 -18.37 56.40 -18.08
CA LYS A 46 -17.61 56.45 -19.34
C LYS A 46 -17.51 57.86 -19.98
N LYS A 47 -18.04 58.91 -19.34
CA LYS A 47 -17.86 60.30 -19.80
C LYS A 47 -16.85 61.05 -18.92
N GLY A 48 -15.62 61.09 -19.42
CA GLY A 48 -14.47 61.94 -19.07
C GLY A 48 -14.49 62.75 -17.78
N LYS A 49 -13.73 62.29 -16.78
CA LYS A 49 -12.84 63.10 -15.93
C LYS A 49 -11.86 62.20 -15.17
N SER A 50 -10.58 62.59 -15.14
CA SER A 50 -9.43 61.70 -14.90
C SER A 50 -8.96 61.62 -13.45
N ILE A 51 -9.84 61.70 -12.45
CA ILE A 51 -9.42 61.60 -11.04
C ILE A 51 -10.40 60.70 -10.27
N ILE A 52 -9.90 59.55 -9.81
CA ILE A 52 -10.62 58.53 -9.02
C ILE A 52 -11.45 59.15 -7.88
N LYS A 53 -10.96 60.23 -7.30
CA LYS A 53 -11.59 60.97 -6.19
C LYS A 53 -12.92 61.65 -6.57
N GLU A 54 -13.05 62.17 -7.79
CA GLU A 54 -14.31 62.79 -8.26
C GLU A 54 -15.36 61.73 -8.60
N ASN A 55 -14.95 60.64 -9.28
CA ASN A 55 -15.83 59.51 -9.59
C ASN A 55 -16.37 58.84 -8.32
N PHE A 56 -15.55 58.76 -7.26
CA PHE A 56 -15.98 58.23 -5.96
C PHE A 56 -17.03 59.15 -5.30
N LYS A 57 -16.90 60.47 -5.43
CA LYS A 57 -17.84 61.44 -4.87
C LYS A 57 -19.20 61.40 -5.58
N GLU A 58 -19.20 61.27 -6.90
CA GLU A 58 -20.42 61.06 -7.68
C GLU A 58 -21.06 59.71 -7.39
N PHE A 59 -20.27 58.64 -7.24
CA PHE A 59 -20.78 57.33 -6.83
C PHE A 59 -21.49 57.39 -5.48
N TRP A 60 -20.90 58.07 -4.49
CA TRP A 60 -21.53 58.29 -3.20
C TRP A 60 -22.84 59.08 -3.29
N ASN A 61 -22.87 60.15 -4.08
CA ASN A 61 -24.10 60.93 -4.31
C ASN A 61 -25.19 60.10 -5.00
N ASP A 62 -24.84 59.29 -5.99
CA ASP A 62 -25.77 58.37 -6.66
C ASP A 62 -26.32 57.34 -5.66
N LEU A 63 -25.48 56.81 -4.76
CA LEU A 63 -25.89 55.86 -3.72
C LEU A 63 -26.87 56.49 -2.71
N ILE A 64 -26.67 57.75 -2.36
CA ILE A 64 -27.55 58.53 -1.47
C ILE A 64 -28.90 58.79 -2.13
N ASN A 65 -28.94 59.02 -3.43
CA ASN A 65 -30.16 59.32 -4.20
C ASN A 65 -30.97 58.08 -4.65
N LEU A 66 -30.51 56.86 -4.33
CA LEU A 66 -31.24 55.63 -4.63
C LEU A 66 -32.60 55.58 -3.93
N LYS A 67 -33.61 55.04 -4.62
CA LYS A 67 -34.93 54.78 -4.03
C LYS A 67 -34.82 53.75 -2.91
N ARG A 68 -35.72 53.83 -1.92
CA ARG A 68 -35.68 52.98 -0.70
C ARG A 68 -35.55 51.49 -1.00
N TRP A 69 -36.25 50.97 -2.01
CA TRP A 69 -36.18 49.56 -2.41
C TRP A 69 -34.82 49.17 -3.01
N GLN A 70 -34.16 50.07 -3.75
CA GLN A 70 -32.83 49.83 -4.33
C GLN A 70 -31.75 49.80 -3.25
N LYS A 71 -31.86 50.64 -2.22
CA LYS A 71 -30.97 50.62 -1.04
C LYS A 71 -31.09 49.29 -0.29
N VAL A 72 -32.30 48.77 -0.12
CA VAL A 72 -32.53 47.46 0.52
C VAL A 72 -31.86 46.33 -0.26
N ILE A 73 -32.00 46.31 -1.60
CA ILE A 73 -31.35 45.29 -2.45
C ILE A 73 -29.82 45.37 -2.34
N LEU A 74 -29.25 46.58 -2.33
CA LEU A 74 -27.80 46.79 -2.19
C LEU A 74 -27.27 46.31 -0.84
N VAL A 75 -28.00 46.57 0.24
CA VAL A 75 -27.64 46.08 1.59
C VAL A 75 -27.71 44.55 1.65
N ILE A 76 -28.79 43.95 1.14
CA ILE A 76 -28.92 42.48 1.12
C ILE A 76 -27.81 41.85 0.28
N GLY A 77 -27.53 42.39 -0.92
CA GLY A 77 -26.44 41.92 -1.77
C GLY A 77 -25.06 42.05 -1.12
N GLY A 78 -24.81 43.17 -0.42
CA GLY A 78 -23.58 43.37 0.35
C GLY A 78 -23.42 42.37 1.49
N VAL A 79 -24.49 42.09 2.26
CA VAL A 79 -24.47 41.10 3.33
C VAL A 79 -24.20 39.70 2.77
N ILE A 80 -24.85 39.30 1.68
CA ILE A 80 -24.60 38.00 1.03
C ILE A 80 -23.16 37.90 0.55
N PHE A 81 -22.61 38.98 -0.03
CA PHE A 81 -21.22 39.02 -0.46
C PHE A 81 -20.25 38.88 0.72
N CYS A 82 -20.50 39.57 1.84
CA CYS A 82 -19.71 39.41 3.06
C CYS A 82 -19.79 37.97 3.61
N VAL A 83 -20.98 37.37 3.65
CA VAL A 83 -21.15 35.97 4.10
C VAL A 83 -20.43 35.00 3.16
N LEU A 84 -20.44 35.24 1.85
CA LEU A 84 -19.69 34.43 0.88
C LEU A 84 -18.18 34.58 1.06
N ILE A 85 -17.66 35.79 1.26
CA ILE A 85 -16.24 36.01 1.57
C ILE A 85 -15.87 35.31 2.87
N PHE A 86 -16.66 35.47 3.94
CA PHE A 86 -16.41 34.79 5.20
C PHE A 86 -16.48 33.26 5.05
N GLY A 87 -17.44 32.75 4.28
CA GLY A 87 -17.56 31.32 3.98
C GLY A 87 -16.36 30.79 3.22
N VAL A 88 -15.89 31.50 2.19
CA VAL A 88 -14.69 31.15 1.40
C VAL A 88 -13.43 31.27 2.25
N CYS A 89 -13.26 32.35 3.03
CA CYS A 89 -12.13 32.50 3.95
C CYS A 89 -12.13 31.42 5.03
N TYR A 90 -13.30 31.01 5.54
CA TYR A 90 -13.43 29.90 6.47
C TYR A 90 -13.12 28.55 5.81
N TRP A 91 -13.51 28.35 4.55
CA TRP A 91 -13.19 27.14 3.79
C TRP A 91 -11.69 27.05 3.46
N ILE A 92 -11.05 28.16 3.11
CA ILE A 92 -9.60 28.26 2.87
C ILE A 92 -8.82 28.11 4.19
N LYS A 93 -9.35 28.61 5.31
CA LYS A 93 -8.77 28.43 6.65
C LYS A 93 -9.13 27.10 7.29
N LYS A 94 -10.04 26.32 6.72
CA LYS A 94 -10.31 24.98 7.23
C LYS A 94 -8.99 24.23 7.06
N PRO A 95 -8.34 23.79 8.15
CA PRO A 95 -7.12 23.02 8.02
C PRO A 95 -7.42 21.89 7.06
N ASN A 96 -6.59 21.74 6.03
CA ASN A 96 -6.60 20.56 5.21
C ASN A 96 -6.58 19.38 6.22
N PRO A 97 -7.52 18.42 6.16
CA PRO A 97 -7.53 17.32 7.12
C PRO A 97 -6.20 16.54 7.14
N TYR A 98 -5.38 16.72 6.11
CA TYR A 98 -3.95 16.41 6.12
C TYR A 98 -3.18 17.54 6.79
N GLN A 99 -2.87 17.41 8.08
CA GLN A 99 -1.63 18.01 8.58
C GLN A 99 -0.50 17.40 7.75
N GLU A 100 0.31 18.26 7.11
CA GLU A 100 1.40 17.80 6.28
C GLU A 100 2.44 17.12 7.17
N ILE A 101 2.59 15.81 6.99
CA ILE A 101 3.72 15.06 7.54
C ILE A 101 4.99 15.76 7.03
N ALA A 102 5.94 15.98 7.92
CA ALA A 102 7.23 16.56 7.59
C ALA A 102 8.32 15.58 8.00
N ILE A 103 9.29 15.33 7.12
CA ILE A 103 10.46 14.49 7.39
C ILE A 103 11.74 15.31 7.17
N LEU A 104 12.86 14.86 7.73
CA LEU A 104 14.18 15.37 7.37
C LEU A 104 14.75 14.51 6.24
N ASN A 105 15.25 15.17 5.19
CA ASN A 105 16.11 14.51 4.22
C ASN A 105 17.53 14.32 4.79
N ASN A 106 18.41 13.69 4.01
CA ASN A 106 19.79 13.41 4.43
C ASN A 106 20.66 14.65 4.63
N GLN A 107 20.23 15.79 4.09
CA GLN A 107 20.88 17.09 4.29
C GLN A 107 20.33 17.82 5.53
N ASN A 108 19.49 17.17 6.34
CA ASN A 108 18.76 17.76 7.46
C ASN A 108 17.83 18.91 7.05
N GLU A 109 17.34 18.91 5.82
CA GLU A 109 16.33 19.84 5.36
C GLU A 109 14.94 19.23 5.56
N VAL A 110 14.00 20.06 6.01
CA VAL A 110 12.61 19.65 6.19
C VAL A 110 11.94 19.57 4.82
N ILE A 111 11.44 18.40 4.49
CA ILE A 111 10.63 18.16 3.29
C ILE A 111 9.23 17.68 3.68
N TYR A 112 8.27 17.91 2.80
CA TYR A 112 6.87 17.56 2.97
C TYR A 112 6.49 16.50 1.95
N PRO A 113 6.48 15.21 2.32
CA PRO A 113 6.06 14.13 1.44
C PRO A 113 4.69 14.39 0.83
N ILE A 114 4.56 14.13 -0.47
CA ILE A 114 3.25 14.12 -1.10
C ILE A 114 2.53 12.85 -0.63
N GLY A 115 1.26 12.94 -0.25
CA GLY A 115 0.53 11.81 0.32
C GLY A 115 0.49 10.54 -0.55
N VAL A 116 0.68 10.66 -1.87
CA VAL A 116 0.78 9.50 -2.79
C VAL A 116 2.09 8.72 -2.66
N ASP A 117 3.13 9.34 -2.11
CA ASP A 117 4.45 8.74 -1.88
C ASP A 117 4.55 8.08 -0.50
N ILE A 118 3.53 8.26 0.35
CA ILE A 118 3.40 7.61 1.65
C ILE A 118 2.76 6.23 1.43
N LEU A 119 3.53 5.18 1.73
CA LEU A 119 3.17 3.80 1.48
C LEU A 119 2.84 3.07 2.78
N ASN A 120 1.81 2.21 2.72
CA ASN A 120 1.42 1.28 3.79
C ASN A 120 1.19 1.92 5.17
N GLU A 121 0.53 3.07 5.26
CA GLU A 121 0.25 3.73 6.54
C GLU A 121 -0.46 2.78 7.56
N ARG A 122 0.04 2.75 8.79
CA ARG A 122 -0.52 1.99 9.91
C ARG A 122 -0.45 2.78 11.21
N LYS A 123 -1.50 2.71 12.04
CA LYS A 123 -1.55 3.40 13.33
C LYS A 123 -1.31 2.44 14.49
N VAL A 124 -0.44 2.83 15.41
CA VAL A 124 -0.10 2.09 16.64
C VAL A 124 -0.11 3.07 17.81
N GLY A 125 -1.16 2.99 18.63
CA GLY A 125 -1.41 3.97 19.69
C GLY A 125 -1.49 5.40 19.15
N ASP A 126 -0.63 6.28 19.67
CA ASP A 126 -0.51 7.68 19.27
C ASP A 126 0.34 7.91 18.01
N PHE A 127 0.97 6.87 17.48
CA PHE A 127 1.91 6.97 16.38
C PHE A 127 1.35 6.39 15.09
N THR A 128 1.76 6.99 13.99
CA THR A 128 1.54 6.50 12.64
C THR A 128 2.88 6.05 12.08
N PHE A 129 2.94 4.82 11.57
CA PHE A 129 4.08 4.25 10.88
C PHE A 129 3.77 4.17 9.39
N PHE A 130 4.75 4.51 8.57
CA PHE A 130 4.60 4.49 7.12
C PHE A 130 5.96 4.34 6.45
N ARG A 131 5.94 3.88 5.20
CA ARG A 131 7.13 3.88 4.35
C ARG A 131 7.10 5.08 3.42
N TYR A 132 8.27 5.63 3.14
CA TYR A 132 8.46 6.69 2.17
C TYR A 132 9.74 6.44 1.38
N ASN A 133 9.69 6.66 0.07
CA ASN A 133 10.86 6.47 -0.79
C ASN A 133 11.85 7.63 -0.58
N THR A 134 12.97 7.32 0.05
CA THR A 134 14.09 8.24 0.21
C THR A 134 15.04 8.09 -0.96
N THR A 135 15.56 9.21 -1.47
CA THR A 135 16.58 9.25 -2.51
C THR A 135 17.88 9.80 -1.95
N GLU A 136 18.98 9.07 -2.16
CA GLU A 136 20.29 9.39 -1.59
C GLU A 136 21.40 9.22 -2.64
N MET A 137 22.45 10.02 -2.51
CA MET A 137 23.70 9.84 -3.26
C MET A 137 24.65 8.96 -2.46
N ILE A 138 25.07 7.83 -3.02
CA ILE A 138 26.05 6.92 -2.42
C ILE A 138 27.18 6.73 -3.41
N GLY A 139 28.35 7.31 -3.10
CA GLY A 139 29.42 7.42 -4.08
C GLY A 139 28.94 8.24 -5.28
N ASP A 140 28.98 7.62 -6.47
CA ASP A 140 28.54 8.24 -7.73
C ASP A 140 27.09 7.86 -8.11
N ASP A 141 26.44 6.98 -7.34
CA ASP A 141 25.11 6.45 -7.65
C ASP A 141 24.00 7.17 -6.89
N VAL A 142 22.87 7.41 -7.57
CA VAL A 142 21.62 7.85 -6.96
C VAL A 142 20.77 6.61 -6.66
N ILE A 143 20.53 6.33 -5.37
CA ILE A 143 19.71 5.20 -4.94
C ILE A 143 18.40 5.72 -4.38
N THR A 144 17.28 5.12 -4.79
CA THR A 144 15.96 5.38 -4.22
C THR A 144 15.40 4.11 -3.62
N TYR A 145 14.97 4.18 -2.36
CA TYR A 145 14.53 3.01 -1.61
C TYR A 145 13.48 3.38 -0.56
N PRO A 146 12.58 2.45 -0.19
CA PRO A 146 11.59 2.70 0.86
C PRO A 146 12.28 2.71 2.22
N ALA A 147 12.11 3.76 3.02
CA ALA A 147 12.54 3.81 4.42
C ALA A 147 11.31 3.86 5.33
N LEU A 148 11.41 3.31 6.53
CA LEU A 148 10.33 3.28 7.53
C LEU A 148 10.42 4.49 8.44
N TYR A 149 9.29 5.17 8.61
CA TYR A 149 9.13 6.34 9.46
C TYR A 149 8.08 6.12 10.53
N LYS A 150 8.30 6.77 11.68
CA LYS A 150 7.39 6.89 12.81
C LYS A 150 7.00 8.34 12.97
N TRP A 151 5.71 8.62 13.06
CA TRP A 151 5.18 9.98 13.16
C TRP A 151 4.15 10.11 14.26
N LYS A 152 4.14 11.27 14.92
CA LYS A 152 3.09 11.68 15.84
C LYS A 152 2.57 13.04 15.38
N GLU A 153 1.26 13.20 15.41
CA GLU A 153 0.60 14.45 14.99
C GLU A 153 1.25 15.68 15.68
N GLY A 154 1.54 16.71 14.89
CA GLY A 154 2.22 17.92 15.34
C GLY A 154 3.74 17.80 15.56
N LYS A 155 4.36 16.65 15.27
CA LYS A 155 5.82 16.47 15.30
C LYS A 155 6.39 16.19 13.92
N LEU A 156 7.70 16.36 13.79
CA LEU A 156 8.46 15.83 12.67
C LEU A 156 8.45 14.29 12.72
N ALA A 157 8.29 13.65 11.57
CA ALA A 157 8.41 12.20 11.43
C ALA A 157 9.87 11.77 11.53
N GLU A 158 10.10 10.71 12.29
CA GLU A 158 11.41 10.14 12.61
C GLU A 158 11.65 8.92 11.73
N ARG A 159 12.79 8.85 11.04
CA ARG A 159 13.21 7.63 10.34
C ARG A 159 13.66 6.60 11.36
N ILE A 160 13.13 5.37 11.27
CA ILE A 160 13.44 4.28 12.21
C ILE A 160 14.18 3.11 11.56
N SER A 161 14.09 2.93 10.24
CA SER A 161 14.98 2.00 9.52
C SER A 161 16.31 2.68 9.21
N GLU A 162 17.41 2.02 9.51
CA GLU A 162 18.75 2.51 9.15
C GLU A 162 18.98 2.40 7.64
N GLY A 163 18.53 1.31 7.04
CA GLY A 163 18.59 1.09 5.59
C GLY A 163 17.21 1.11 4.93
N ALA A 164 17.07 0.27 3.90
CA ALA A 164 15.80 0.08 3.21
C ALA A 164 14.84 -0.79 4.03
N CYS A 165 13.55 -0.59 3.85
CA CYS A 165 12.48 -1.31 4.51
C CYS A 165 11.50 -1.86 3.46
N PRO A 166 11.77 -3.05 2.90
CA PRO A 166 10.90 -3.67 1.90
C PRO A 166 9.57 -4.12 2.48
N HIS A 167 9.49 -4.41 3.77
CA HIS A 167 8.26 -4.85 4.43
C HIS A 167 8.23 -4.46 5.90
N PHE A 168 7.05 -4.06 6.39
CA PHE A 168 6.72 -3.97 7.80
C PHE A 168 5.27 -4.40 8.05
N GLU A 169 5.02 -4.96 9.22
CA GLU A 169 3.69 -5.32 9.73
C GLU A 169 3.48 -4.77 11.14
N VAL A 170 2.21 -4.67 11.56
CA VAL A 170 1.84 -4.27 12.92
C VAL A 170 1.31 -5.48 13.65
N VAL A 171 1.88 -5.76 14.82
CA VAL A 171 1.38 -6.78 15.74
C VAL A 171 1.20 -6.17 17.12
N LYS A 172 0.01 -6.37 17.71
CA LYS A 172 -0.35 -5.79 19.01
C LYS A 172 -0.11 -4.28 19.05
N ASN A 173 0.90 -3.85 19.82
CA ASN A 173 1.27 -2.45 19.99
C ASN A 173 2.70 -2.18 19.52
N SER A 174 3.21 -2.97 18.57
CA SER A 174 4.56 -2.87 18.02
C SER A 174 4.54 -2.96 16.49
N VAL A 175 5.63 -2.54 15.87
CA VAL A 175 5.88 -2.71 14.45
C VAL A 175 7.01 -3.70 14.28
N ILE A 176 6.82 -4.72 13.44
CA ILE A 176 7.89 -5.62 13.02
C ILE A 176 8.28 -5.22 11.60
N TYR A 177 9.56 -5.13 11.30
CA TYR A 177 10.04 -4.66 10.01
C TYR A 177 11.35 -5.29 9.58
N LEU A 178 11.56 -5.37 8.27
CA LEU A 178 12.86 -5.69 7.68
C LEU A 178 13.71 -4.43 7.56
N ASN A 179 14.96 -4.55 7.95
CA ASN A 179 16.01 -3.55 7.75
C ASN A 179 17.06 -4.15 6.80
N SER A 180 17.00 -3.68 5.56
CA SER A 180 17.81 -4.13 4.43
C SER A 180 19.00 -3.20 4.20
N THR A 181 20.05 -3.72 3.57
CA THR A 181 21.09 -2.84 3.03
C THR A 181 20.56 -2.03 1.85
N LEU A 182 21.30 -1.02 1.42
CA LEU A 182 20.92 -0.20 0.27
C LEU A 182 21.31 -0.84 -1.06
N VAL A 183 22.24 -1.79 -1.04
CA VAL A 183 22.64 -2.60 -2.20
C VAL A 183 21.57 -3.66 -2.45
N ASP A 184 21.10 -4.31 -1.39
CA ASP A 184 20.19 -5.44 -1.43
C ASP A 184 18.87 -5.10 -0.71
N SER A 185 18.06 -4.27 -1.36
CA SER A 185 16.84 -3.70 -0.78
C SER A 185 15.63 -4.64 -0.72
N SER A 186 15.77 -5.90 -1.16
CA SER A 186 14.66 -6.87 -1.26
C SER A 186 14.49 -7.77 -0.03
N HIS A 187 15.49 -7.85 0.85
CA HIS A 187 15.55 -8.75 2.00
C HIS A 187 16.40 -8.12 3.10
N GLY A 188 16.30 -8.57 4.35
CA GLY A 188 17.07 -7.94 5.42
C GLY A 188 16.89 -8.57 6.79
N GLN A 189 17.47 -7.91 7.79
CA GLN A 189 17.40 -8.35 9.18
C GLN A 189 16.06 -7.93 9.79
N LEU A 190 15.52 -8.76 10.69
CA LEU A 190 14.26 -8.48 11.34
C LEU A 190 14.44 -7.63 12.61
N TYR A 191 13.62 -6.59 12.74
CA TYR A 191 13.58 -5.70 13.88
C TYR A 191 12.15 -5.54 14.41
N VAL A 192 12.06 -5.22 15.70
CA VAL A 192 10.83 -4.76 16.35
C VAL A 192 11.00 -3.32 16.81
N ALA A 193 10.10 -2.45 16.35
CA ALA A 193 10.00 -1.05 16.77
C ALA A 193 8.85 -0.87 17.75
N ARG A 194 9.19 -0.40 18.96
CA ARG A 194 8.23 -0.15 20.03
C ARG A 194 7.79 1.33 20.07
N PRO A 195 6.57 1.62 20.56
CA PRO A 195 6.09 3.01 20.69
C PRO A 195 6.95 3.88 21.60
N ASP A 196 7.67 3.29 22.56
CA ASP A 196 8.64 3.99 23.42
C ASP A 196 9.90 4.49 22.67
N GLY A 197 10.10 4.04 21.42
CA GLY A 197 11.23 4.42 20.58
C GLY A 197 12.43 3.48 20.66
N ILE A 198 12.31 2.37 21.41
CA ILE A 198 13.35 1.34 21.44
C ILE A 198 13.10 0.38 20.29
N ASN A 199 14.05 0.34 19.36
CA ASN A 199 14.09 -0.64 18.28
C ASN A 199 15.09 -1.72 18.63
N GLU A 200 14.69 -2.98 18.52
CA GLU A 200 15.53 -4.13 18.83
C GLU A 200 15.62 -5.05 17.63
N ARG A 201 16.84 -5.51 17.36
CA ARG A 201 17.07 -6.57 16.39
C ARG A 201 16.56 -7.87 16.99
N VAL A 202 15.72 -8.57 16.24
CA VAL A 202 15.09 -9.82 16.69
C VAL A 202 16.01 -11.02 16.40
N MET A 203 16.75 -10.97 15.30
CA MET A 203 17.67 -12.05 14.90
C MET A 203 18.84 -11.56 14.05
N GLU A 204 19.89 -12.38 13.99
CA GLU A 204 21.11 -12.03 13.26
C GLU A 204 20.98 -12.30 11.76
N GLU A 205 20.32 -13.37 11.38
CA GLU A 205 20.20 -13.79 9.99
C GLU A 205 19.25 -12.89 9.19
N GLU A 206 19.49 -12.83 7.88
CA GLU A 206 18.63 -12.11 6.95
C GLU A 206 17.46 -12.97 6.49
N LEU A 207 16.33 -12.32 6.30
CA LEU A 207 15.07 -12.91 5.86
C LEU A 207 14.70 -12.36 4.49
N TYR A 208 14.21 -13.22 3.61
CA TYR A 208 13.57 -12.78 2.37
C TYR A 208 12.29 -12.01 2.66
N ASP A 209 11.42 -12.61 3.47
CA ASP A 209 10.19 -11.97 3.91
C ASP A 209 9.65 -12.61 5.20
N PHE A 210 8.64 -11.97 5.77
CA PHE A 210 7.93 -12.45 6.95
C PHE A 210 6.44 -12.10 6.90
N SER A 211 5.66 -12.78 7.72
CA SER A 211 4.29 -12.41 8.06
C SER A 211 4.01 -12.70 9.53
N VAL A 212 3.00 -12.05 10.12
CA VAL A 212 2.73 -12.10 11.56
C VAL A 212 1.27 -12.41 11.85
N ASP A 213 1.03 -13.15 12.94
CA ASP A 213 -0.27 -13.19 13.61
C ASP A 213 -0.14 -12.60 15.03
N ASP A 214 -1.16 -12.77 15.87
CA ASP A 214 -1.15 -12.26 17.24
C ASP A 214 -0.15 -12.97 18.16
N GLU A 215 0.40 -14.12 17.78
CA GLU A 215 1.21 -14.99 18.62
C GLU A 215 2.64 -15.16 18.09
N TYR A 216 2.82 -15.18 16.77
CA TYR A 216 4.05 -15.61 16.14
C TYR A 216 4.47 -14.75 14.95
N ILE A 217 5.76 -14.85 14.63
CA ILE A 217 6.36 -14.35 13.40
C ILE A 217 6.68 -15.57 12.54
N TYR A 218 6.19 -15.57 11.31
CA TYR A 218 6.44 -16.59 10.30
C TYR A 218 7.35 -16.03 9.23
N PHE A 219 8.36 -16.76 8.80
CA PHE A 219 9.39 -16.17 7.94
C PHE A 219 10.15 -17.20 7.11
N SER A 220 10.78 -16.70 6.05
CA SER A 220 11.69 -17.46 5.20
C SER A 220 13.08 -16.82 5.25
N TYR A 221 14.11 -17.61 5.58
CA TYR A 221 15.49 -17.14 5.57
C TYR A 221 15.94 -16.75 4.15
N CYS A 222 16.80 -15.72 4.06
CA CYS A 222 17.51 -15.41 2.82
C CYS A 222 18.46 -16.53 2.41
N PHE A 223 19.14 -17.13 3.39
CA PHE A 223 20.04 -18.26 3.21
C PHE A 223 19.60 -19.40 4.13
N ASP A 224 18.63 -20.17 3.66
CA ASP A 224 18.12 -21.30 4.43
C ASP A 224 19.08 -22.49 4.37
N THR A 225 19.09 -23.30 5.42
CA THR A 225 19.96 -24.46 5.58
C THR A 225 19.18 -25.76 5.75
N VAL A 226 17.86 -25.70 5.83
CA VAL A 226 16.99 -26.86 6.11
C VAL A 226 15.86 -27.05 5.09
N GLY A 227 15.71 -26.14 4.13
CA GLY A 227 14.67 -26.28 3.13
C GLY A 227 14.99 -27.33 2.08
N VAL A 228 13.93 -28.01 1.62
CA VAL A 228 14.00 -29.04 0.59
C VAL A 228 13.15 -28.58 -0.58
N GLY A 229 13.74 -28.30 -1.74
CA GLY A 229 12.97 -27.70 -2.84
C GLY A 229 13.81 -27.06 -3.94
N LEU A 230 13.17 -26.21 -4.75
CA LEU A 230 13.78 -25.54 -5.91
C LEU A 230 14.87 -24.54 -5.50
N GLU A 231 14.60 -23.79 -4.44
CA GLU A 231 15.53 -22.79 -3.91
C GLU A 231 16.03 -23.17 -2.51
N GLY A 232 15.46 -24.23 -1.91
CA GLY A 232 15.96 -24.84 -0.68
C GLY A 232 15.51 -24.09 0.56
N HIS A 233 14.31 -23.50 0.55
CA HIS A 233 13.75 -22.76 1.67
C HIS A 233 12.75 -23.58 2.49
N ALA A 234 12.48 -23.13 3.70
CA ALA A 234 11.39 -23.60 4.50
C ALA A 234 10.66 -22.41 5.13
N LEU A 235 9.43 -22.66 5.57
CA LEU A 235 8.71 -21.73 6.40
C LEU A 235 9.07 -22.00 7.86
N HIS A 236 9.52 -20.96 8.54
CA HIS A 236 9.86 -20.97 9.96
C HIS A 236 8.86 -20.16 10.75
N ARG A 237 8.83 -20.41 12.06
CA ARG A 237 8.03 -19.67 13.03
C ARG A 237 8.85 -19.42 14.28
N MET A 238 8.69 -18.24 14.87
CA MET A 238 9.23 -17.89 16.18
C MET A 238 8.23 -17.09 17.00
N ASP A 239 8.46 -17.03 18.30
CA ASP A 239 7.73 -16.14 19.20
C ASP A 239 8.00 -14.68 18.84
N LEU A 240 7.10 -13.75 19.18
CA LEU A 240 7.24 -12.32 18.86
C LEU A 240 8.52 -11.66 19.42
N ASN A 241 9.20 -12.30 20.37
CA ASN A 241 10.47 -11.82 20.94
C ASN A 241 11.72 -12.42 20.26
N GLY A 242 11.54 -13.28 19.25
CA GLY A 242 12.64 -13.95 18.54
C GLY A 242 13.02 -15.33 19.07
N ASP A 243 12.39 -15.80 20.15
CA ASP A 243 12.70 -17.11 20.74
C ASP A 243 11.95 -18.25 20.03
N ASN A 244 12.35 -19.50 20.33
CA ASN A 244 11.64 -20.72 19.95
C ASN A 244 11.43 -20.89 18.43
N ILE A 245 12.47 -20.59 17.65
CA ILE A 245 12.47 -20.81 16.20
C ILE A 245 12.27 -22.31 15.90
N ILE A 246 11.26 -22.61 15.07
CA ILE A 246 11.01 -23.94 14.53
C ILE A 246 10.65 -23.88 13.05
N THR A 247 10.93 -24.94 12.30
CA THR A 247 10.43 -25.13 10.94
C THR A 247 9.00 -25.67 10.99
N VAL A 248 8.06 -25.01 10.30
CA VAL A 248 6.63 -25.33 10.33
C VAL A 248 6.08 -25.90 9.02
N ALA A 249 6.78 -25.68 7.91
CA ALA A 249 6.52 -26.32 6.62
C ALA A 249 7.76 -26.26 5.73
N TYR A 250 7.95 -27.25 4.86
CA TYR A 250 9.00 -27.18 3.82
C TYR A 250 8.51 -26.42 2.58
N GLU A 251 9.43 -25.83 1.83
CA GLU A 251 9.13 -25.38 0.46
C GLU A 251 8.62 -26.56 -0.36
N LEU A 252 7.65 -26.28 -1.24
CA LEU A 252 7.13 -27.28 -2.15
C LEU A 252 7.70 -27.06 -3.53
N SER A 253 8.26 -28.11 -4.13
CA SER A 253 8.60 -28.11 -5.55
C SER A 253 7.58 -28.91 -6.35
N CYS A 254 6.93 -28.24 -7.30
CA CYS A 254 5.89 -28.83 -8.13
C CYS A 254 5.82 -28.12 -9.48
N PRO A 255 5.78 -28.85 -10.60
CA PRO A 255 5.54 -28.25 -11.92
C PRO A 255 4.18 -27.52 -12.02
N SER A 256 3.19 -27.91 -11.20
CA SER A 256 1.82 -27.37 -11.21
C SER A 256 1.57 -26.29 -10.16
N LEU A 257 2.45 -26.11 -9.15
CA LEU A 257 2.33 -25.02 -8.19
C LEU A 257 3.10 -23.81 -8.72
N GLN A 258 2.38 -22.73 -9.03
CA GLN A 258 2.97 -21.49 -9.51
C GLN A 258 2.94 -20.47 -8.37
N GLY A 259 4.06 -20.21 -7.72
CA GLY A 259 4.14 -19.21 -6.67
C GLY A 259 5.55 -18.99 -6.16
N SER A 260 5.83 -17.74 -5.78
CA SER A 260 7.02 -17.42 -5.01
C SER A 260 6.76 -17.75 -3.54
N HIS A 261 7.64 -18.51 -2.91
CA HIS A 261 7.63 -18.87 -1.49
C HIS A 261 7.99 -17.69 -0.55
N TYR A 262 8.21 -16.51 -1.11
CA TYR A 262 8.58 -15.30 -0.36
C TYR A 262 7.39 -14.42 0.01
N ASN A 263 6.25 -14.49 -0.69
CA ASN A 263 5.08 -13.64 -0.39
C ASN A 263 3.98 -14.41 0.35
N ILE A 264 4.29 -14.90 1.54
CA ILE A 264 3.39 -15.69 2.36
C ILE A 264 2.43 -14.80 3.16
N ARG A 265 1.13 -15.16 3.18
CA ARG A 265 0.16 -14.63 4.14
C ARG A 265 -0.26 -15.71 5.13
N ILE A 266 -0.30 -15.38 6.41
CA ILE A 266 -0.78 -16.29 7.46
C ILE A 266 -2.25 -16.00 7.76
N GLU A 267 -3.10 -17.03 7.72
CA GLU A 267 -4.53 -16.88 8.01
C GLU A 267 -5.10 -18.20 8.55
N ASP A 268 -5.71 -18.17 9.73
CA ASP A 268 -6.41 -19.32 10.34
C ASP A 268 -5.60 -20.63 10.37
N GLY A 269 -4.29 -20.54 10.68
CA GLY A 269 -3.39 -21.69 10.71
C GLY A 269 -2.96 -22.20 9.33
N TRP A 270 -3.09 -21.37 8.29
CA TRP A 270 -2.64 -21.66 6.94
C TRP A 270 -1.59 -20.66 6.47
N ALA A 271 -0.56 -21.18 5.80
CA ALA A 271 0.36 -20.44 4.97
C ALA A 271 -0.25 -20.33 3.57
N ILE A 272 -0.68 -19.14 3.17
CA ILE A 272 -1.34 -18.87 1.90
C ILE A 272 -0.32 -18.29 0.92
N TYR A 273 -0.16 -18.98 -0.21
CA TYR A 273 0.62 -18.56 -1.37
C TYR A 273 -0.32 -18.13 -2.51
N SER A 274 0.21 -17.90 -3.70
CA SER A 274 -0.55 -17.41 -4.87
C SER A 274 -1.71 -18.32 -5.28
N ASN A 275 -1.46 -19.62 -5.51
CA ASN A 275 -2.46 -20.56 -6.02
C ASN A 275 -2.70 -21.78 -5.12
N TYR A 276 -2.07 -21.82 -3.95
CA TYR A 276 -2.23 -22.90 -2.97
C TYR A 276 -2.04 -22.40 -1.54
N LYS A 277 -2.39 -23.24 -0.58
CA LYS A 277 -2.10 -23.03 0.83
C LYS A 277 -1.61 -24.32 1.50
N ILE A 278 -0.75 -24.15 2.51
CA ILE A 278 -0.19 -25.22 3.32
C ILE A 278 -0.69 -25.08 4.75
N GLN A 279 -1.12 -26.17 5.37
CA GLN A 279 -1.50 -26.17 6.78
C GLN A 279 -0.25 -26.01 7.65
N ILE A 280 -0.28 -25.03 8.55
CA ILE A 280 0.79 -24.77 9.49
C ILE A 280 0.61 -25.71 10.69
N GLY A 281 1.60 -26.57 10.89
CA GLY A 281 1.69 -27.46 12.05
C GLY A 281 2.53 -26.88 13.19
N ASN A 282 2.99 -27.78 14.07
CA ASN A 282 4.06 -27.45 15.02
C ASN A 282 5.41 -27.57 14.30
N GLN A 283 6.00 -28.76 14.34
CA GLN A 283 7.23 -29.03 13.61
C GLN A 283 6.88 -29.68 12.28
N ALA A 284 7.51 -29.19 11.22
CA ALA A 284 7.39 -29.75 9.88
C ALA A 284 7.80 -31.23 9.89
N ASP A 285 7.01 -32.06 9.21
CA ASP A 285 7.30 -33.47 8.97
C ASP A 285 7.30 -33.81 7.47
N GLY A 286 6.95 -32.84 6.63
CA GLY A 286 6.87 -32.97 5.18
C GLY A 286 5.54 -33.47 4.66
N LEU A 287 4.59 -33.82 5.53
CA LEU A 287 3.24 -34.24 5.18
C LEU A 287 2.23 -33.13 5.45
N GLU A 288 2.67 -31.88 5.41
CA GLU A 288 1.77 -30.76 5.60
C GLU A 288 0.63 -30.82 4.57
N LYS A 289 -0.59 -30.53 5.02
CA LYS A 289 -1.76 -30.56 4.13
C LYS A 289 -1.67 -29.45 3.11
N VAL A 290 -1.71 -29.80 1.83
CA VAL A 290 -1.68 -28.87 0.70
C VAL A 290 -3.06 -28.79 0.03
N VAL A 291 -3.51 -27.57 -0.26
CA VAL A 291 -4.80 -27.32 -0.91
C VAL A 291 -4.61 -26.27 -2.01
N LEU A 292 -5.06 -26.57 -3.23
CA LEU A 292 -5.12 -25.58 -4.31
C LEU A 292 -6.24 -24.58 -4.04
N LEU A 293 -5.97 -23.30 -4.32
CA LEU A 293 -6.96 -22.22 -4.20
C LEU A 293 -7.84 -22.12 -5.44
N ASP A 294 -7.28 -22.44 -6.61
CA ASP A 294 -8.00 -22.47 -7.87
C ASP A 294 -8.56 -23.87 -8.16
N SER A 295 -9.72 -23.92 -8.80
CA SER A 295 -10.29 -25.19 -9.27
C SER A 295 -9.41 -25.80 -10.36
N THR A 296 -9.17 -27.10 -10.28
CA THR A 296 -8.45 -27.88 -11.29
C THR A 296 -9.27 -29.10 -11.71
N ASP A 297 -9.11 -29.52 -12.96
CA ASP A 297 -9.65 -30.79 -13.48
C ASP A 297 -8.71 -31.97 -13.20
N GLU A 298 -7.51 -31.71 -12.64
CA GLU A 298 -6.56 -32.76 -12.26
C GLU A 298 -7.08 -33.56 -11.06
N ASP A 299 -7.15 -34.89 -11.20
CA ASP A 299 -7.57 -35.76 -10.09
C ASP A 299 -6.50 -35.87 -8.99
N TRP A 300 -5.25 -35.58 -9.31
CA TRP A 300 -4.10 -35.65 -8.40
C TRP A 300 -3.04 -34.62 -8.77
N ILE A 301 -2.46 -34.00 -7.75
CA ILE A 301 -1.22 -33.21 -7.88
C ILE A 301 -0.03 -33.99 -7.31
N TYR A 302 1.16 -33.62 -7.75
CA TYR A 302 2.42 -34.24 -7.32
C TYR A 302 3.41 -33.16 -6.96
N TYR A 303 3.99 -33.23 -5.78
CA TYR A 303 4.96 -32.25 -5.32
C TYR A 303 6.01 -32.92 -4.45
N THR A 304 7.15 -32.27 -4.31
CA THR A 304 8.14 -32.62 -3.31
C THR A 304 8.09 -31.63 -2.16
N SER A 305 8.10 -32.17 -0.95
CA SER A 305 8.55 -31.50 0.28
C SER A 305 9.93 -32.09 0.61
N ASN A 306 10.15 -32.57 1.84
CA ASN A 306 11.21 -33.55 2.13
C ASN A 306 10.89 -34.97 1.61
N MET A 307 9.69 -35.20 1.05
CA MET A 307 9.25 -36.45 0.44
C MET A 307 8.63 -36.19 -0.93
N LEU A 308 8.57 -37.21 -1.80
CA LEU A 308 7.74 -37.15 -3.00
C LEU A 308 6.31 -37.58 -2.66
N ILE A 309 5.36 -36.67 -2.86
CA ILE A 309 3.97 -36.86 -2.45
C ILE A 309 3.05 -36.70 -3.66
N LYS A 310 1.99 -37.51 -3.64
CA LYS A 310 0.80 -37.37 -4.48
C LYS A 310 -0.38 -37.00 -3.60
N ALA A 311 -1.15 -35.98 -3.96
CA ALA A 311 -2.26 -35.50 -3.15
C ALA A 311 -3.50 -35.13 -3.97
N LYS A 312 -4.68 -35.20 -3.35
CA LYS A 312 -5.89 -34.60 -3.91
C LYS A 312 -5.75 -33.08 -3.88
N PRO A 313 -6.18 -32.35 -4.93
CA PRO A 313 -6.08 -30.89 -4.97
C PRO A 313 -6.80 -30.17 -3.80
N ASP A 314 -7.81 -30.79 -3.22
CA ASP A 314 -8.55 -30.28 -2.05
C ASP A 314 -7.93 -30.68 -0.69
N GLY A 315 -6.80 -31.40 -0.73
CA GLY A 315 -6.08 -31.92 0.42
C GLY A 315 -6.85 -32.97 1.24
N THR A 316 -7.82 -33.68 0.64
CA THR A 316 -8.55 -34.76 1.31
C THR A 316 -7.74 -36.05 1.44
N GLU A 317 -6.75 -36.27 0.57
CA GLU A 317 -5.91 -37.46 0.56
C GLU A 317 -4.48 -37.11 0.14
N GLN A 318 -3.51 -37.78 0.76
CA GLN A 318 -2.08 -37.68 0.48
C GLN A 318 -1.44 -39.08 0.54
N VAL A 319 -0.54 -39.36 -0.39
CA VAL A 319 0.18 -40.62 -0.51
C VAL A 319 1.66 -40.32 -0.75
N VAL A 320 2.52 -40.90 0.10
CA VAL A 320 3.98 -40.85 -0.07
C VAL A 320 4.38 -41.83 -1.17
N LEU A 321 5.02 -41.32 -2.22
CA LEU A 321 5.51 -42.12 -3.34
C LEU A 321 6.98 -42.52 -3.17
N ASP A 322 7.78 -41.66 -2.54
CA ASP A 322 9.17 -41.96 -2.18
C ASP A 322 9.59 -41.20 -0.91
N GLY A 323 10.46 -41.83 -0.13
CA GLY A 323 10.72 -41.44 1.27
C GLY A 323 11.59 -40.19 1.45
N VAL A 324 11.92 -39.90 2.70
CA VAL A 324 12.59 -38.66 3.17
C VAL A 324 13.94 -38.40 2.47
N ASP A 325 14.19 -37.13 2.14
CA ASP A 325 15.50 -36.54 1.85
C ASP A 325 15.65 -35.21 2.61
N ASP A 326 16.87 -34.93 3.05
CA ASP A 326 17.20 -33.75 3.87
C ASP A 326 17.95 -32.67 3.07
N PHE A 327 18.18 -32.86 1.76
CA PHE A 327 19.03 -31.96 0.96
C PHE A 327 18.34 -31.38 -0.29
N TRP A 328 18.19 -32.17 -1.35
CA TRP A 328 17.70 -31.68 -2.64
C TRP A 328 16.64 -32.62 -3.17
N TYR A 329 15.40 -32.15 -3.24
CA TYR A 329 14.30 -32.96 -3.74
C TYR A 329 13.41 -32.13 -4.67
N GLN A 330 13.48 -32.45 -5.96
CA GLN A 330 12.80 -31.68 -7.00
C GLN A 330 12.19 -32.61 -8.06
N ILE A 331 10.95 -32.30 -8.46
CA ILE A 331 10.36 -32.90 -9.65
C ILE A 331 10.89 -32.19 -10.90
N ASP A 332 11.52 -32.93 -11.80
CA ASP A 332 11.98 -32.41 -13.08
C ASP A 332 10.81 -32.31 -14.07
N LYS A 333 10.02 -33.38 -14.18
CA LYS A 333 8.86 -33.46 -15.06
C LYS A 333 7.98 -34.66 -14.74
N ILE A 334 6.74 -34.61 -15.23
CA ILE A 334 5.78 -35.72 -15.19
C ILE A 334 5.33 -36.00 -16.62
N GLU A 335 5.58 -37.22 -17.10
CA GLU A 335 5.32 -37.57 -18.50
C GLU A 335 5.03 -39.07 -18.65
N GLY A 336 4.00 -39.42 -19.43
CA GLY A 336 3.71 -40.81 -19.78
C GLY A 336 3.43 -41.73 -18.59
N GLY A 337 2.87 -41.20 -17.49
CA GLY A 337 2.61 -41.97 -16.27
C GLY A 337 3.83 -42.16 -15.36
N TRP A 338 4.93 -41.44 -15.62
CA TRP A 338 6.14 -41.43 -14.83
C TRP A 338 6.41 -40.06 -14.24
N ILE A 339 6.96 -40.03 -13.03
CA ILE A 339 7.48 -38.84 -12.36
C ILE A 339 9.00 -38.96 -12.41
N TYR A 340 9.65 -37.98 -13.00
CA TYR A 340 11.11 -37.84 -13.06
C TYR A 340 11.51 -36.80 -12.04
N TYR A 341 12.46 -37.14 -11.17
CA TYR A 341 12.85 -36.29 -10.06
C TYR A 341 14.31 -36.49 -9.68
N GLN A 342 14.88 -35.45 -9.10
CA GLN A 342 16.18 -35.48 -8.45
C GLN A 342 15.98 -35.64 -6.94
N LYS A 343 16.79 -36.53 -6.36
CA LYS A 343 16.85 -36.79 -4.92
C LYS A 343 18.33 -36.84 -4.51
N GLY A 344 18.78 -35.83 -3.79
CA GLY A 344 20.19 -35.54 -3.56
C GLY A 344 20.93 -35.32 -4.88
N ASN A 345 22.03 -36.06 -5.06
CA ASN A 345 22.83 -36.02 -6.30
C ASN A 345 22.35 -37.01 -7.38
N ASP A 346 21.32 -37.80 -7.07
CA ASP A 346 20.86 -38.89 -7.92
C ASP A 346 19.54 -38.53 -8.60
N LYS A 347 19.35 -39.05 -9.81
CA LYS A 347 18.10 -38.92 -10.56
C LYS A 347 17.34 -40.22 -10.57
N TYR A 348 16.02 -40.11 -10.49
CA TYR A 348 15.12 -41.25 -10.46
C TYR A 348 13.93 -41.02 -11.38
N LYS A 349 13.30 -42.13 -11.76
CA LYS A 349 11.90 -42.14 -12.18
C LYS A 349 11.10 -43.15 -11.36
N ILE A 350 9.86 -42.81 -11.09
CA ILE A 350 8.88 -43.68 -10.41
C ILE A 350 7.54 -43.55 -11.12
N ASP A 351 6.72 -44.59 -11.14
CA ASP A 351 5.38 -44.44 -11.71
C ASP A 351 4.48 -43.60 -10.81
N ILE A 352 3.41 -43.04 -11.38
CA ILE A 352 2.44 -42.16 -10.69
C ILE A 352 1.68 -42.83 -9.52
N ASN A 353 1.87 -44.13 -9.31
CA ASN A 353 1.31 -44.88 -8.19
C ASN A 353 2.38 -45.28 -7.17
N GLY A 354 3.62 -44.81 -7.32
CA GLY A 354 4.72 -45.04 -6.38
C GLY A 354 5.42 -46.39 -6.57
N ASN A 355 5.20 -47.09 -7.69
CA ASN A 355 5.87 -48.37 -7.95
C ASN A 355 7.02 -48.20 -8.96
N ASN A 356 7.80 -49.28 -9.12
CA ASN A 356 8.84 -49.38 -10.14
C ASN A 356 9.87 -48.23 -10.12
N LYS A 357 10.28 -47.79 -8.93
CA LYS A 357 11.35 -46.79 -8.77
C LYS A 357 12.64 -47.29 -9.42
N VAL A 358 13.22 -46.50 -10.32
CA VAL A 358 14.47 -46.80 -11.02
C VAL A 358 15.38 -45.57 -10.98
N LYS A 359 16.64 -45.77 -10.60
CA LYS A 359 17.69 -44.75 -10.74
C LYS A 359 18.03 -44.56 -12.22
N ILE A 360 18.14 -43.33 -12.68
CA ILE A 360 18.44 -42.96 -14.07
C ILE A 360 19.75 -42.17 -14.12
N GLU A 361 20.46 -42.28 -15.25
CA GLU A 361 21.73 -41.58 -15.51
C GLU A 361 21.54 -40.13 -15.93
#